data_AF-A0A3S0DHE7-F1
#
_entry.id   AF-A0A3S0DHE7-F1
#
_cell.length_a   1.000
_cell.length_b   1.000
_cell.length_c   1.000
_cell.angle_alpha   90.00
_cell.angle_beta   90.00
_cell.angle_gamma   90.00
#
_symmetry.space_group_name_H-M   'P 1'
#
loop_
_entity.id
_entity.type
_entity.pdbx_description
1 polymer ?
#
loop_
_entity_poly.entity_id
_entity_poly.type
_entity_poly.pdbx_seq_one_letter_code
_entity_poly.pdbx_strand_id
1 'polypeptide(L)' 'MIRQRTLKNVIRATGVGLHTGEKVYLTLRPAPPDAGITFRR' A
#
# COMPACT_ATOMS: atom_id res chain seq x y z
N MET A 1 -14.43 1.99 22.09
CA MET A 1 -13.56 0.96 21.49
C MET A 1 -13.00 1.48 20.17
N ILE A 2 -11.67 1.45 19.98
CA ILE A 2 -11.04 1.84 18.72
C ILE A 2 -11.14 0.66 17.75
N ARG A 3 -11.58 0.91 16.51
CA ARG A 3 -11.74 -0.11 15.47
C ARG A 3 -10.51 -0.17 14.56
N GLN A 4 -10.25 -1.35 13.99
CA GLN A 4 -9.28 -1.49 12.90
C GLN A 4 -9.65 -0.60 11.72
N ARG A 5 -8.63 -0.18 10.97
CA ARG A 5 -8.77 0.72 9.83
C ARG A 5 -8.10 0.13 8.61
N THR A 6 -8.73 0.33 7.48
CA THR A 6 -8.16 0.07 6.17
C THR A 6 -8.48 1.25 5.25
N LEU A 7 -7.95 1.23 4.02
CA LEU A 7 -8.22 2.28 3.06
C LEU A 7 -9.69 2.27 2.61
N LYS A 8 -10.28 3.45 2.42
CA LYS A 8 -11.62 3.57 1.83
C LYS A 8 -11.63 3.25 0.34
N ASN A 9 -10.56 3.63 -0.36
CA ASN A 9 -10.40 3.48 -1.81
C ASN A 9 -8.98 3.00 -2.14
N VAL A 10 -8.80 2.42 -3.33
CA VAL A 10 -7.48 2.09 -3.87
C VAL A 10 -6.71 3.37 -4.19
N ILE A 11 -5.45 3.45 -3.78
CA ILE A 11 -4.54 4.57 -4.07
C ILE A 11 -3.45 4.10 -5.03
N ARG A 12 -3.10 4.93 -6.01
CA ARG A 12 -2.00 4.69 -6.94
C ARG A 12 -1.01 5.84 -6.88
N ALA A 13 0.27 5.51 -6.90
CA ALA A 13 1.37 6.47 -6.95
C ALA A 13 2.47 5.97 -7.87
N THR A 14 3.25 6.89 -8.43
CA THR A 14 4.45 6.60 -9.23
C THR A 14 5.63 7.34 -8.59
N GLY A 15 6.80 6.71 -8.59
CA GLY A 15 8.02 7.30 -8.05
C GLY A 15 9.28 6.65 -8.59
N VAL A 16 10.42 6.99 -8.00
CA VAL A 16 11.73 6.42 -8.31
C VAL A 16 12.25 5.67 -7.08
N GLY A 17 12.73 4.45 -7.25
CA GLY A 17 13.33 3.66 -6.17
C GLY A 17 14.67 4.25 -5.76
N LEU A 18 14.84 4.64 -4.49
CA LEU A 18 16.05 5.33 -4.00
C LEU A 18 17.34 4.58 -4.33
N HIS A 19 17.36 3.26 -4.09
CA HIS A 19 18.55 2.45 -4.26
C HIS A 19 18.77 1.95 -5.69
N THR A 20 17.70 1.86 -6.49
CA THR A 20 17.79 1.33 -7.86
C THR A 20 17.83 2.41 -8.92
N GLY A 21 17.32 3.62 -8.63
CA GLY A 21 17.10 4.67 -9.63
C GLY A 21 15.95 4.38 -10.59
N GLU A 22 15.25 3.25 -10.43
CA GLU A 22 14.25 2.78 -11.39
C GLU A 22 12.86 3.34 -11.11
N LYS A 23 12.05 3.50 -12.16
CA LYS A 23 10.65 3.91 -12.06
C LYS A 23 9.81 2.80 -11.42
N VAL A 24 9.03 3.15 -10.40
CA VAL A 24 8.17 2.21 -9.67
C VAL A 24 6.73 2.70 -9.64
N TYR A 25 5.80 1.76 -9.79
CA TYR A 25 4.37 1.95 -9.63
C TYR A 25 3.91 1.31 -8.31
N LEU A 26 3.38 2.11 -7.39
CA LEU A 26 2.86 1.65 -6.10
C LEU A 26 1.34 1.67 -6.10
N THR A 27 0.72 0.58 -5.64
CA THR A 27 -0.74 0.51 -5.44
C THR A 27 -1.04 0.07 -4.01
N LEU A 28 -1.76 0.91 -3.26
CA LEU A 28 -2.27 0.55 -1.93
C LEU A 28 -3.73 0.14 -2.05
N ARG A 29 -4.10 -1.00 -1.46
CA ARG A 29 -5.44 -1.58 -1.53
C ARG A 29 -6.04 -1.73 -0.14
N PRO A 30 -7.38 -1.65 0.00
CA PRO A 30 -8.06 -2.10 1.22
C PRO A 30 -7.73 -3.57 1.52
N ALA A 31 -7.77 -3.91 2.80
CA ALA A 31 -7.50 -5.25 3.32
C ALA A 31 -8.58 -5.62 4.35
N PRO A 32 -8.93 -6.91 4.50
CA PRO A 32 -9.88 -7.35 5.51
C PRO A 32 -9.31 -7.16 6.93
N PRO A 33 -10.17 -7.21 7.97
CA PRO A 33 -9.72 -7.22 9.36
C PRO A 33 -8.66 -8.29 9.63
N ASP A 34 -7.76 -8.00 10.57
CA ASP A 34 -6.69 -8.88 11.05
C ASP A 34 -5.60 -9.25 10.02
N ALA A 35 -5.66 -8.73 8.78
CA ALA A 35 -4.68 -9.00 7.74
C ALA A 35 -3.30 -8.33 7.96
N GLY A 36 -3.23 -7.31 8.82
CA GLY A 36 -2.02 -6.52 9.02
C GLY A 36 -1.60 -5.72 7.77
N ILE A 37 -0.29 -5.46 7.64
CA ILE A 37 0.30 -4.78 6.48
C ILE A 37 1.11 -5.79 5.68
N THR A 38 0.78 -5.95 4.39
CA THR A 38 1.48 -6.88 3.49
C THR A 38 2.01 -6.15 2.27
N PHE A 39 3.29 -6.35 1.97
CA PHE A 39 3.90 -5.91 0.72
C PHE A 39 3.81 -7.02 -0.32
N ARG A 40 3.58 -6.65 -1.59
CA ARG A 40 3.55 -7.57 -2.73
C ARG A 40 4.35 -6.97 -3.88
N ARG A 41 5.19 -7.78 -4.53
CA ARG A 41 5.90 -7.42 -5.75
C ARG A 41 5.04 -7.68 -6.98
#